data_AF-A0A7C3NUF5-F1
#
_entry.id   AF-A0A7C3NUF5-F1
#
_cell.length_a   1.000
_cell.length_b   1.000
_cell.length_c   1.000
_cell.angle_alpha   90.00
_cell.angle_beta   90.00
_cell.angle_gamma   90.00
#
_symmetry.space_group_name_H-M   'P 1'
#
loop_
_entity.id
_entity.type
_entity.pdbx_description
1 polymer ?
#
loop_
_entity_poly.entity_id
_entity_poly.type
_entity_poly.pdbx_seq_one_letter_code
_entity_poly.pdbx_strand_id
1 'polypeptide(L)'
;MKNDASTKFRTLICAIVLAGSMTGIGCRERPSAGSSSLRAPDVHYEPTSPDVVQVMLRLAEVRPGEVVYDLGCGDGRIVIEAVRRFGARGVCVDIDPQRIAESRANARAAGVAERMRFLNQDLFLTDVREAAVVML
;
A
#
# COMPACT_ATOMS: atom_id res chain seq x y z
N MET A 1 -38.71 13.61 29.65
CA MET A 1 -38.48 13.15 31.03
C MET A 1 -37.14 12.44 31.03
N LYS A 2 -36.16 12.98 31.77
CA LYS A 2 -34.75 12.54 31.88
C LYS A 2 -34.63 11.22 32.65
N ASN A 3 -33.46 10.57 32.56
CA ASN A 3 -32.73 9.70 33.54
C ASN A 3 -31.79 8.77 32.73
N ASP A 4 -30.54 9.06 32.40
CA ASP A 4 -29.28 9.32 33.13
C ASP A 4 -28.58 8.09 33.78
N ALA A 5 -27.25 8.07 33.58
CA ALA A 5 -26.13 7.42 34.26
C ALA A 5 -26.08 5.87 34.28
N SER A 6 -25.18 5.21 33.54
CA SER A 6 -23.73 5.07 33.82
C SER A 6 -23.40 4.42 35.17
N THR A 7 -23.03 3.13 35.16
CA THR A 7 -22.21 2.53 36.23
C THR A 7 -21.26 1.49 35.63
N LYS A 8 -19.98 1.84 35.76
CA LYS A 8 -18.80 1.10 35.34
C LYS A 8 -18.61 -0.13 36.24
N PHE A 9 -18.66 -1.34 35.67
CA PHE A 9 -18.35 -2.56 36.42
C PHE A 9 -16.84 -2.86 36.32
N ARG A 10 -16.07 -2.36 37.29
CA ARG A 10 -14.68 -2.76 37.57
C ARG A 10 -14.69 -3.66 38.81
N THR A 11 -14.40 -4.95 38.67
CA THR A 11 -13.99 -5.88 39.75
C THR A 11 -13.27 -7.05 39.05
N LEU A 12 -11.94 -7.13 38.98
CA LEU A 12 -10.89 -7.43 39.97
C LEU A 12 -10.80 -8.93 40.38
N ILE A 13 -9.59 -9.49 40.18
CA ILE A 13 -8.95 -10.68 40.79
C ILE A 13 -9.33 -12.08 40.25
N CYS A 14 -8.38 -12.79 39.62
CA CYS A 14 -7.53 -13.79 40.31
C CYS A 14 -6.61 -14.52 39.32
N ALA A 15 -5.31 -14.53 39.61
CA ALA A 15 -4.29 -15.31 38.92
C ALA A 15 -4.30 -16.76 39.44
N ILE A 16 -4.27 -17.73 38.54
CA ILE A 16 -3.77 -19.09 38.83
C ILE A 16 -2.88 -19.51 37.67
N VAL A 17 -1.58 -19.59 37.95
CA VAL A 17 -0.57 -20.25 37.12
C VAL A 17 -0.58 -21.73 37.49
N LEU A 18 -0.81 -22.62 36.53
CA LEU A 18 -0.49 -24.04 36.63
C LEU A 18 0.18 -24.48 35.33
N ALA A 19 1.45 -24.86 35.48
CA ALA A 19 2.33 -25.35 34.45
C ALA A 19 1.93 -26.75 33.96
N GLY A 20 2.07 -27.00 32.66
CA GLY A 20 1.85 -28.30 32.04
C GLY A 20 2.37 -28.37 30.61
N SER A 21 3.64 -28.79 30.49
CA SER A 21 4.21 -29.69 29.47
C SER A 21 3.96 -29.43 27.96
N MET A 22 5.00 -28.88 27.32
CA MET A 22 5.66 -29.39 26.11
C MET A 22 4.80 -30.02 25.00
N THR A 23 4.30 -29.18 24.09
CA THR A 23 4.39 -29.45 22.66
C THR A 23 5.02 -28.23 22.01
N GLY A 24 6.25 -28.40 21.52
CA GLY A 24 6.98 -27.39 20.79
C GLY A 24 6.23 -27.03 19.52
N ILE A 25 5.43 -25.96 19.60
CA ILE A 25 5.05 -25.19 18.42
C ILE A 25 6.33 -24.46 18.04
N GLY A 26 7.09 -25.07 17.14
CA GLY A 26 8.13 -24.37 16.41
C GLY A 26 7.49 -23.12 15.83
N CYS A 27 7.87 -21.95 16.34
CA CYS A 27 7.70 -20.72 15.59
C CYS A 27 8.43 -20.95 14.27
N ARG A 28 7.64 -21.30 13.25
CA ARG A 28 8.05 -21.35 11.86
C ARG A 28 8.70 -20.00 11.61
N GLU A 29 10.03 -19.98 11.50
CA GLU A 29 10.75 -18.84 10.97
C GLU A 29 10.07 -18.52 9.64
N ARG A 30 9.35 -17.39 9.60
CA ARG A 30 8.96 -16.82 8.32
C ARG A 30 10.28 -16.65 7.56
N PRO A 31 10.37 -17.06 6.29
CA PRO A 31 11.53 -16.74 5.50
C PRO A 31 11.73 -15.23 5.63
N SER A 32 12.85 -14.84 6.23
CA SER A 32 13.33 -13.47 6.16
C SER A 32 13.39 -13.16 4.68
N ALA A 33 12.49 -12.29 4.21
CA ALA A 33 12.55 -11.76 2.86
C ALA A 33 13.96 -11.22 2.71
N GLY A 34 14.78 -11.94 1.93
CA GLY A 34 16.20 -11.66 1.83
C GLY A 34 16.38 -10.18 1.56
N SER A 35 17.27 -9.53 2.31
CA SER A 35 17.67 -8.16 2.02
C SER A 35 18.43 -8.15 0.70
N SER A 36 17.69 -8.25 -0.40
CA SER A 36 18.20 -7.88 -1.71
C SER A 36 18.41 -6.38 -1.65
N SER A 37 19.67 -5.95 -1.62
CA SER A 37 20.00 -4.60 -2.06
C SER A 37 19.28 -4.36 -3.38
N LEU A 38 18.52 -3.27 -3.51
CA LEU A 38 17.82 -2.96 -4.76
C LEU A 38 18.85 -2.85 -5.88
N ARG A 39 18.56 -3.46 -7.03
CA ARG A 39 19.38 -3.26 -8.24
C ARG A 39 19.28 -1.80 -8.69
N ALA A 40 20.27 -1.36 -9.46
CA ALA A 40 20.21 -0.05 -10.08
C ALA A 40 19.04 0.00 -11.09
N PRO A 41 18.38 1.16 -11.25
CA PRO A 41 17.46 1.38 -12.36
C PRO A 41 18.20 1.20 -13.69
N ASP A 42 17.62 0.40 -14.58
CA ASP A 42 18.10 0.12 -15.94
C ASP A 42 17.23 0.77 -17.02
N VAL A 43 16.11 1.37 -16.61
CA VAL A 43 15.18 2.11 -17.48
C VAL A 43 15.21 3.59 -17.10
N HIS A 44 15.27 4.45 -18.11
CA HIS A 44 15.19 5.89 -17.92
C HIS A 44 13.77 6.34 -17.57
N TYR A 45 13.66 7.35 -16.71
CA TYR A 45 12.36 7.93 -16.39
C TYR A 45 11.87 8.82 -17.54
N GLU A 46 10.84 8.34 -18.23
CA GLU A 46 10.13 9.05 -19.30
C GLU A 46 8.63 8.94 -19.05
N PRO A 47 7.96 10.01 -18.61
CA PRO A 47 6.64 9.83 -18.05
C PRO A 47 5.51 9.91 -19.07
N THR A 48 4.50 9.06 -18.87
CA THR A 48 3.27 9.06 -19.66
C THR A 48 2.54 10.40 -19.61
N SER A 49 2.12 10.92 -20.76
CA SER A 49 1.41 12.20 -20.81
C SER A 49 0.06 12.13 -20.09
N PRO A 50 -0.41 13.24 -19.47
CA PRO A 50 -1.64 13.22 -18.66
C PRO A 50 -2.90 12.76 -19.41
N ASP A 51 -3.01 13.07 -20.70
CA ASP A 51 -4.11 12.63 -21.57
C ASP A 51 -4.09 11.12 -21.81
N VAL A 52 -2.91 10.52 -21.99
CA VAL A 52 -2.76 9.07 -22.12
C VAL A 52 -3.09 8.37 -20.81
N VAL A 53 -2.66 8.90 -19.65
CA VAL A 53 -3.01 8.37 -18.32
C VAL A 53 -4.53 8.27 -18.16
N GLN A 54 -5.25 9.33 -18.54
CA GLN A 54 -6.72 9.35 -18.49
C GLN A 54 -7.36 8.27 -19.36
N VAL A 55 -6.82 8.05 -20.56
CA VAL A 55 -7.30 7.01 -21.47
C VAL A 55 -7.01 5.62 -20.90
N MET A 56 -5.82 5.37 -20.39
CA MET A 56 -5.43 4.10 -19.76
C MET A 56 -6.39 3.73 -18.62
N LEU A 57 -6.65 4.66 -17.70
CA LEU A 57 -7.54 4.41 -16.56
C LEU A 57 -8.99 4.15 -16.97
N ARG A 58 -9.48 4.79 -18.04
CA ARG A 58 -10.81 4.50 -18.59
C ARG A 58 -10.87 3.15 -19.28
N LEU A 59 -9.86 2.79 -20.07
CA LEU A 59 -9.79 1.51 -20.77
C LEU A 59 -9.68 0.33 -19.79
N ALA A 60 -9.01 0.54 -18.67
CA ALA A 60 -8.93 -0.43 -17.58
C ALA A 60 -10.20 -0.50 -16.72
N GLU A 61 -11.22 0.33 -17.02
CA GLU A 61 -12.49 0.40 -16.29
C GLU A 61 -12.35 0.55 -14.77
N VAL A 62 -11.33 1.30 -14.30
CA VAL A 62 -11.02 1.44 -12.87
C VAL A 62 -12.26 1.88 -12.09
N ARG A 63 -12.59 1.15 -11.04
CA ARG A 63 -13.77 1.41 -10.19
C ARG A 63 -13.39 2.00 -8.83
N PRO A 64 -14.31 2.74 -8.19
CA PRO A 64 -14.11 3.20 -6.83
C PRO A 64 -13.80 2.06 -5.86
N GLY A 65 -12.79 2.26 -5.00
CA GLY A 65 -12.36 1.28 -4.00
C GLY A 65 -11.41 0.18 -4.51
N GLU A 66 -11.25 0.01 -5.82
CA GLU A 66 -10.27 -0.93 -6.39
C GLU A 66 -8.83 -0.50 -6.09
N VAL A 67 -7.92 -1.47 -6.04
CA VAL A 67 -6.50 -1.21 -5.80
C VAL A 67 -5.77 -1.20 -7.14
N VAL A 68 -5.26 -0.02 -7.52
CA VAL A 68 -4.43 0.16 -8.72
C VAL A 68 -2.96 0.14 -8.34
N TYR A 69 -2.20 -0.73 -9.00
CA TYR A 69 -0.75 -0.79 -8.92
C TYR A 69 -0.14 -0.12 -10.13
N ASP A 70 0.97 0.58 -9.92
CA ASP A 70 1.82 1.12 -10.99
C ASP A 70 3.27 0.68 -10.73
N LEU A 71 3.81 -0.12 -11.65
CA LEU A 71 5.10 -0.80 -11.53
C LEU A 71 6.17 0.00 -12.30
N GLY A 72 6.95 0.82 -11.57
CA GLY A 72 7.77 1.88 -12.17
C GLY A 72 7.04 3.21 -12.15
N CYS A 73 6.43 3.57 -11.02
CA CYS A 73 5.44 4.63 -10.94
C CYS A 73 5.98 6.05 -11.17
N GLY A 74 7.31 6.25 -11.13
CA GLY A 74 7.92 7.55 -11.37
C GLY A 74 7.41 8.63 -10.42
N ASP A 75 6.87 9.72 -10.97
CA ASP A 75 6.26 10.80 -10.19
C ASP A 75 4.86 10.49 -9.61
N GLY A 76 4.38 9.28 -9.80
CA GLY A 76 3.12 8.75 -9.27
C GLY A 76 1.87 9.19 -10.04
N ARG A 77 2.01 9.88 -11.19
CA ARG A 77 0.87 10.49 -11.90
C ARG A 77 -0.29 9.55 -12.20
N ILE A 78 -0.03 8.28 -12.56
CA ILE A 78 -1.08 7.31 -12.89
C ILE A 78 -1.90 6.99 -11.65
N VAL A 79 -1.23 6.61 -10.56
CA VAL A 79 -1.89 6.23 -9.31
C VAL A 79 -2.58 7.43 -8.66
N ILE A 80 -1.94 8.61 -8.67
CA ILE A 80 -2.56 9.85 -8.18
C ILE A 80 -3.85 10.14 -8.93
N GLU A 81 -3.84 10.01 -10.26
CA GLU A 81 -5.01 10.26 -11.11
C GLU A 81 -6.12 9.23 -10.85
N ALA A 82 -5.78 7.94 -10.74
CA ALA A 82 -6.71 6.87 -10.38
C ALA A 82 -7.40 7.15 -9.04
N VAL A 83 -6.61 7.52 -8.03
CA VAL A 83 -7.13 7.80 -6.68
C VAL A 83 -7.95 9.10 -6.67
N ARG A 84 -7.51 10.14 -7.37
CA ARG A 84 -8.16 11.46 -7.37
C ARG A 84 -9.47 11.47 -8.15
N ARG A 85 -9.54 10.83 -9.33
CA ARG A 85 -10.71 10.90 -10.21
C ARG A 85 -11.60 9.66 -10.22
N PHE A 86 -11.04 8.48 -10.00
CA PHE A 86 -11.80 7.22 -10.07
C PHE A 86 -12.17 6.71 -8.67
N GLY A 87 -11.72 7.37 -7.60
CA GLY A 87 -12.02 6.95 -6.23
C GLY A 87 -11.33 5.64 -5.83
N ALA A 88 -10.29 5.24 -6.57
CA ALA A 88 -9.50 4.05 -6.28
C ALA A 88 -8.64 4.22 -5.01
N ARG A 89 -8.01 3.12 -4.61
CA ARG A 89 -6.82 3.07 -3.76
C ARG A 89 -5.60 2.80 -4.64
N GLY A 90 -4.43 3.20 -4.16
CA GLY A 90 -3.23 3.20 -5.00
C GLY A 90 -2.01 2.53 -4.38
N VAL A 91 -1.17 1.90 -5.19
CA VAL A 91 0.17 1.46 -4.82
C VAL A 91 1.17 1.91 -5.88
N CYS A 92 2.06 2.78 -5.46
CA CYS A 92 3.22 3.24 -6.22
C CYS A 92 4.42 2.34 -5.91
N VAL A 93 4.94 1.65 -6.90
CA VAL A 93 6.18 0.87 -6.80
C VAL A 93 7.23 1.48 -7.71
N ASP A 94 8.39 1.80 -7.17
CA ASP A 94 9.53 2.26 -7.96
C ASP A 94 10.83 1.84 -7.29
N ILE A 95 11.82 1.49 -8.11
CA ILE A 95 13.13 1.07 -7.63
C ILE A 95 14.02 2.26 -7.23
N ASP A 96 13.77 3.43 -7.82
CA ASP A 96 14.47 4.66 -7.48
C ASP A 96 13.82 5.32 -6.24
N PRO A 97 14.55 5.43 -5.11
CA PRO A 97 14.02 6.10 -3.91
C PRO A 97 13.66 7.57 -4.15
N GLN A 98 14.28 8.25 -5.12
CA GLN A 98 13.95 9.62 -5.47
C GLN A 98 12.55 9.71 -6.10
N ARG A 99 12.19 8.77 -6.99
CA ARG A 99 10.84 8.67 -7.57
C ARG A 99 9.78 8.41 -6.49
N ILE A 100 10.09 7.56 -5.52
CA ILE A 100 9.21 7.33 -4.36
C ILE A 100 9.04 8.58 -3.49
N ALA A 101 10.11 9.35 -3.27
CA ALA A 101 10.01 10.61 -2.52
C ALA A 101 9.16 11.65 -3.28
N GLU A 102 9.37 11.77 -4.59
CA GLU A 102 8.64 12.69 -5.48
C GLU A 102 7.16 12.34 -5.57
N SER A 103 6.82 11.07 -5.87
CA SER A 103 5.43 10.60 -5.94
C SER A 103 4.67 10.81 -4.64
N ARG A 104 5.33 10.60 -3.49
CA ARG A 104 4.74 10.89 -2.18
C ARG A 104 4.48 12.39 -1.97
N ALA A 105 5.40 13.26 -2.41
CA ALA A 105 5.20 14.71 -2.36
C ALA A 105 4.03 15.15 -3.26
N ASN A 106 3.95 14.62 -4.48
CA ASN A 106 2.88 14.90 -5.43
C ASN A 106 1.51 14.43 -4.90
N ALA A 107 1.46 13.22 -4.33
CA ALA A 107 0.23 12.69 -3.74
C ALA A 107 -0.26 13.52 -2.54
N ARG A 108 0.66 14.07 -1.74
CA ARG A 108 0.33 15.02 -0.66
C ARG A 108 -0.21 16.32 -1.23
N ALA A 109 0.45 16.89 -2.24
CA ALA A 109 0.00 18.11 -2.91
C ALA A 109 -1.39 17.94 -3.55
N ALA A 110 -1.70 16.75 -4.06
CA ALA A 110 -3.01 16.39 -4.59
C ALA A 110 -4.06 16.00 -3.52
N GLY A 111 -3.68 15.93 -2.24
CA GLY A 111 -4.59 15.59 -1.14
C GLY A 111 -5.04 14.13 -1.12
N VAL A 112 -4.27 13.21 -1.73
CA VAL A 112 -4.66 11.80 -1.90
C VAL A 112 -3.72 10.79 -1.24
N ALA A 113 -2.63 11.25 -0.62
CA ALA A 113 -1.60 10.39 -0.05
C ALA A 113 -2.12 9.31 0.92
N GLU A 114 -3.14 9.61 1.72
CA GLU A 114 -3.73 8.66 2.69
C GLU A 114 -4.40 7.43 2.04
N ARG A 115 -4.72 7.51 0.75
CA ARG A 115 -5.31 6.39 -0.02
C ARG A 115 -4.27 5.64 -0.84
N MET A 116 -2.98 5.94 -0.64
CA MET A 116 -1.87 5.41 -1.42
C MET A 116 -0.81 4.74 -0.54
N ARG A 117 -0.16 3.70 -1.06
CA ARG A 117 1.09 3.14 -0.53
C ARG A 117 2.22 3.43 -1.49
N PHE A 118 3.42 3.61 -0.94
CA PHE A 118 4.63 3.91 -1.70
C PHE A 118 5.72 2.90 -1.31
N LEU A 119 6.14 2.09 -2.27
CA LEU A 119 7.04 0.96 -2.06
C LEU A 119 8.32 1.20 -2.86
N ASN A 120 9.44 1.41 -2.16
CA ASN A 120 10.74 1.39 -2.82
C ASN A 120 11.20 -0.06 -2.97
N GLN A 121 10.84 -0.67 -4.11
CA GLN A 121 10.98 -2.11 -4.36
C GLN A 121 11.30 -2.37 -5.83
N ASP A 122 11.89 -3.53 -6.11
CA ASP A 122 11.97 -4.03 -7.48
C ASP A 122 10.59 -4.54 -7.91
N LEU A 123 10.10 -4.06 -9.05
CA LEU A 123 8.82 -4.49 -9.61
C LEU A 123 8.78 -6.00 -9.87
N PHE A 124 9.91 -6.63 -10.22
CA PHE A 124 9.98 -8.07 -10.48
C PHE A 124 9.77 -8.93 -9.23
N LEU A 125 9.94 -8.33 -8.04
CA LEU A 125 9.78 -8.99 -6.75
C LEU A 125 8.52 -8.53 -6.00
N THR A 126 7.74 -7.62 -6.60
CA THR A 126 6.59 -7.02 -5.95
C THR A 126 5.39 -7.97 -6.00
N ASP A 127 4.76 -8.19 -4.84
CA ASP A 127 3.51 -8.95 -4.76
C ASP A 127 2.32 -8.07 -5.18
N VAL A 128 1.71 -8.43 -6.30
CA VAL A 128 0.58 -7.69 -6.92
C VAL A 128 -0.75 -8.43 -6.78
N ARG A 129 -0.85 -9.50 -5.98
CA ARG A 129 -2.06 -10.33 -5.89
C ARG A 129 -3.31 -9.58 -5.43
N GLU A 130 -3.16 -8.48 -4.70
CA GLU A 130 -4.29 -7.63 -4.29
C GLU A 130 -4.71 -6.59 -5.33
N ALA A 131 -3.95 -6.44 -6.41
CA ALA A 131 -4.24 -5.48 -7.47
C ALA A 131 -5.51 -5.92 -8.23
N ALA A 132 -6.45 -4.99 -8.39
CA ALA A 132 -7.53 -5.13 -9.37
C ALA A 132 -7.03 -4.74 -10.77
N VAL A 133 -6.11 -3.76 -10.83
CA VAL A 133 -5.52 -3.24 -12.07
C VAL A 133 -4.03 -3.02 -11.84
N VAL A 134 -3.22 -3.39 -12.84
CA VAL A 134 -1.77 -3.13 -12.88
C VAL A 134 -1.45 -2.26 -14.09
N MET A 135 -0.67 -1.22 -13.87
CA MET A 135 -0.14 -0.30 -14.87
C MET A 135 1.39 -0.42 -14.90
N LEU A 136 1.98 -0.33 -16.09
CA LEU A 136 3.41 -0.45 -16.37
C LEU A 136 3.74 0.21 -17.72
#